data_AF-A0A539D6W8-F1
#
_entry.id   AF-A0A539D6W8-F1
#
_cell.length_a   1.000
_cell.length_b   1.000
_cell.length_c   1.000
_cell.angle_alpha   90.00
_cell.angle_beta   90.00
_cell.angle_gamma   90.00
#
_symmetry.space_group_name_H-M   'P 1'
#
loop_
_entity.id
_entity.type
_entity.pdbx_description
1 polymer ?
#
loop_
_entity_poly.entity_id
_entity_poly.type
_entity_poly.pdbx_seq_one_letter_code
_entity_poly.pdbx_strand_id
1 'polypeptide(L)'
;MRAFLLSFAVLSITGPAAAAGMDQIFAERKALLAADMRCDLFTPPLRQALEASTFQARTTLLRSGWTAARADDLGRRAAAEVSSRSCRDPVLIRAASDARAGFAGWTRLMSMRFNGGERAWLARRAPDPQGFYIRQDVPAPPGTNRGAAIFGVRRDGQGGSLVLLLPLREGELAPASARISYRDTARAPRSALDTPGRTARGMTAAVASPATARVTLARTRAMETGEHGARSVAFVFPDAVLAQIQALDPREAVAIMIDARAPVTLLIEVGDLAAAHAFLAAEGIG
;
A
#
# COMPACT_ATOMS: atom_id res chain seq x y z
N MET A 1 -6.45 34.31 12.16
CA MET A 1 -6.99 33.04 12.69
C MET A 1 -7.95 32.49 11.66
N ARG A 2 -7.65 31.35 11.04
CA ARG A 2 -8.58 30.65 10.13
C ARG A 2 -9.18 29.49 10.92
N ALA A 3 -10.50 29.52 11.07
CA ALA A 3 -11.26 28.49 11.77
C ALA A 3 -11.20 27.17 10.99
N PHE A 4 -10.79 26.10 11.66
CA PHE A 4 -10.88 24.74 11.15
C PHE A 4 -12.34 24.29 11.28
N LEU A 5 -13.06 24.15 10.16
CA LEU A 5 -14.38 23.55 10.12
C LEU A 5 -14.22 22.03 9.92
N LEU A 6 -14.62 21.27 10.92
CA LEU A 6 -14.73 19.81 10.89
C LEU A 6 -15.99 19.41 10.10
N SER A 7 -15.81 18.76 8.95
CA SER A 7 -16.90 18.09 8.23
C SER A 7 -16.50 16.63 8.03
N PHE A 8 -17.19 15.73 8.74
CA PHE A 8 -17.08 14.29 8.54
C PHE A 8 -17.92 13.89 7.32
N ALA A 9 -17.26 13.58 6.21
CA ALA A 9 -17.90 12.96 5.07
C ALA A 9 -17.51 11.48 5.00
N VAL A 10 -18.49 10.59 5.18
CA VAL A 10 -18.39 9.18 4.80
C VAL A 10 -18.37 9.15 3.27
N LEU A 11 -17.24 8.73 2.68
CA LEU A 11 -16.99 8.88 1.25
C LEU A 11 -16.80 7.53 0.57
N SER A 12 -17.90 7.02 0.02
CA SER A 12 -17.85 6.20 -1.20
C SER A 12 -17.72 7.19 -2.36
N ILE A 13 -16.57 7.27 -3.04
CA ILE A 13 -16.38 8.20 -4.17
C ILE A 13 -15.93 7.46 -5.42
N THR A 14 -16.70 7.65 -6.49
CA THR A 14 -16.27 7.55 -7.87
C THR A 14 -16.33 8.98 -8.47
N GLY A 15 -15.18 9.66 -8.62
CA GLY A 15 -15.09 10.96 -9.32
C GLY A 15 -14.01 11.94 -8.83
N PRO A 16 -13.58 12.92 -9.69
CA PRO A 16 -12.44 13.83 -9.45
C PRO A 16 -12.66 14.91 -8.38
N ALA A 17 -13.86 14.98 -7.76
CA ALA A 17 -14.12 15.81 -6.59
C ALA A 17 -13.44 15.29 -5.30
N ALA A 18 -12.81 14.10 -5.34
CA ALA A 18 -12.15 13.47 -4.21
C ALA A 18 -10.88 14.17 -3.68
N ALA A 19 -10.40 15.24 -4.33
CA ALA A 19 -9.17 15.92 -3.93
C ALA A 19 -9.38 17.15 -3.02
N ALA A 20 -10.60 17.73 -3.01
CA ALA A 20 -10.87 18.92 -2.22
C ALA A 20 -10.77 18.60 -0.71
N GLY A 21 -9.86 19.29 -0.01
CA GLY A 21 -9.62 19.10 1.42
C GLY A 21 -8.71 17.92 1.78
N MET A 22 -8.25 17.11 0.81
CA MET A 22 -7.32 16.01 1.10
C MET A 22 -5.93 16.50 1.51
N ASP A 23 -5.55 17.70 1.08
CA ASP A 23 -4.34 18.40 1.51
C ASP A 23 -4.44 18.81 2.98
N GLN A 24 -5.60 19.35 3.40
CA GLN A 24 -5.87 19.66 4.80
C GLN A 24 -5.85 18.38 5.65
N ILE A 25 -6.57 17.33 5.23
CA ILE A 25 -6.60 16.05 5.94
C ILE A 25 -5.19 15.45 6.06
N PHE A 26 -4.41 15.46 4.98
CA PHE A 26 -3.04 14.97 5.00
C PHE A 26 -2.17 15.79 5.96
N ALA A 27 -2.24 17.13 5.90
CA ALA A 27 -1.47 18.02 6.76
C ALA A 27 -1.85 17.83 8.24
N GLU A 28 -3.13 17.78 8.57
CA GLU A 28 -3.63 17.59 9.93
C GLU A 28 -3.12 16.28 10.53
N ARG A 29 -3.23 15.17 9.80
CA ARG A 29 -2.75 13.88 10.28
C ARG A 29 -1.23 13.84 10.44
N LYS A 30 -0.48 14.47 9.53
CA LYS A 30 0.97 14.63 9.64
C LYS A 30 1.37 15.45 10.87
N ALA A 31 0.64 16.52 11.18
CA ALA A 31 0.84 17.30 12.39
C ALA A 31 0.53 16.47 13.64
N LEU A 32 -0.61 15.79 13.70
CA LEU A 32 -0.98 14.93 14.83
C LEU A 32 0.05 13.82 15.09
N LEU A 33 0.52 13.13 14.05
CA LEU A 33 1.59 12.13 14.17
C LEU A 33 2.90 12.76 14.70
N ALA A 34 3.25 13.96 14.24
CA ALA A 34 4.45 14.65 14.71
C ALA A 34 4.36 15.09 16.17
N ALA A 35 3.20 15.55 16.61
CA ALA A 35 2.95 15.90 18.00
C ALA A 35 2.93 14.66 18.91
N ASP A 36 2.34 13.56 18.44
CA ASP A 36 2.27 12.29 19.15
C ASP A 36 3.65 11.73 19.49
N MET A 37 4.64 11.81 18.58
CA MET A 37 6.02 11.38 18.84
C MET A 37 6.65 12.04 20.09
N ARG A 38 6.17 13.22 20.49
CA ARG A 38 6.69 13.96 21.66
C ARG A 38 5.77 13.87 22.88
N CYS A 39 4.47 13.82 22.63
CA CYS A 39 3.46 14.03 23.66
C CYS A 39 2.68 12.76 24.01
N ASP A 40 2.93 11.64 23.31
CA ASP A 40 2.25 10.34 23.47
C ASP A 40 0.73 10.49 23.54
N LEU A 41 0.17 11.09 22.49
CA LEU A 41 -1.23 11.46 22.39
C LEU A 41 -2.12 10.26 22.05
N PHE A 42 -1.55 9.21 21.46
CA PHE A 42 -2.29 8.09 20.88
C PHE A 42 -1.74 6.74 21.33
N THR A 43 -2.64 5.78 21.53
CA THR A 43 -2.25 4.38 21.70
C THR A 43 -1.65 3.82 20.40
N PRO A 44 -0.86 2.74 20.44
CA PRO A 44 -0.26 2.17 19.23
C PRO A 44 -1.29 1.82 18.13
N PRO A 45 -2.45 1.18 18.43
CA PRO A 45 -3.48 0.92 17.42
C PRO A 45 -4.02 2.18 16.75
N LEU A 46 -4.19 3.25 17.51
CA LEU A 46 -4.72 4.52 17.02
C LEU A 46 -3.68 5.28 16.18
N ARG A 47 -2.40 5.26 16.60
CA ARG A 47 -1.27 5.77 15.84
C ARG A 47 -1.20 5.10 14.46
N GLN A 48 -1.30 3.77 14.43
CA GLN A 48 -1.28 2.98 13.20
C GLN A 48 -2.51 3.28 12.30
N ALA A 49 -3.68 3.51 12.88
CA ALA A 49 -4.86 3.98 12.15
C ALA A 49 -4.62 5.33 11.47
N LEU A 50 -4.02 6.27 12.20
CA LEU A 50 -3.69 7.59 11.72
C LEU A 50 -2.61 7.53 10.61
N GLU A 51 -1.60 6.67 10.76
CA GLU A 51 -0.59 6.40 9.72
C GLU A 51 -1.22 5.84 8.44
N ALA A 52 -2.05 4.79 8.55
CA ALA A 52 -2.76 4.21 7.41
C ALA A 52 -3.57 5.27 6.66
N SER A 53 -4.32 6.09 7.41
CA SER A 53 -5.14 7.16 6.83
C SER A 53 -4.31 8.29 6.23
N THR A 54 -3.12 8.56 6.78
CA THR A 54 -2.16 9.52 6.22
C THR A 54 -1.62 9.03 4.87
N PHE A 55 -1.28 7.74 4.76
CA PHE A 55 -0.86 7.13 3.49
C PHE A 55 -1.96 7.24 2.42
N GLN A 56 -3.20 6.91 2.76
CA GLN A 56 -4.33 7.05 1.83
C GLN A 56 -4.50 8.49 1.35
N ALA A 57 -4.40 9.47 2.27
CA ALA A 57 -4.52 10.87 1.90
C ALA A 57 -3.39 11.31 0.96
N ARG A 58 -2.15 10.88 1.23
CA ARG A 58 -1.00 11.12 0.34
C ARG A 58 -1.23 10.54 -1.04
N THR A 59 -1.69 9.29 -1.13
CA THR A 59 -1.96 8.63 -2.43
C THR A 59 -3.02 9.39 -3.22
N THR A 60 -4.09 9.85 -2.59
CA THR A 60 -5.13 10.65 -3.25
C THR A 60 -4.57 11.96 -3.80
N LEU A 61 -3.73 12.66 -3.05
CA LEU A 61 -3.03 13.86 -3.55
C LEU A 61 -2.15 13.55 -4.76
N LEU A 62 -1.37 12.46 -4.70
CA LEU A 62 -0.52 12.06 -5.81
C LEU A 62 -1.35 11.72 -7.06
N ARG A 63 -2.48 11.03 -6.90
CA ARG A 63 -3.37 10.71 -8.03
C ARG A 63 -4.09 11.94 -8.59
N SER A 64 -4.35 12.96 -7.77
CA SER A 64 -4.91 14.24 -8.24
C SER A 64 -3.89 15.15 -8.94
N GLY A 65 -2.67 14.63 -9.19
CA GLY A 65 -1.63 15.34 -9.95
C GLY A 65 -0.59 16.03 -9.08
N TRP A 66 -0.60 15.86 -7.75
CA TRP A 66 0.49 16.37 -6.93
C TRP A 66 1.78 15.60 -7.20
N THR A 67 2.89 16.31 -7.06
CA THR A 67 4.23 15.72 -7.05
C THR A 67 4.53 15.17 -5.66
N ALA A 68 5.38 14.14 -5.58
CA ALA A 68 5.83 13.61 -4.28
C ALA A 68 6.50 14.71 -3.43
N ALA A 69 7.38 15.51 -4.03
CA ALA A 69 8.04 16.62 -3.36
C ALA A 69 7.05 17.64 -2.76
N ARG A 70 5.96 17.97 -3.47
CA ARG A 70 4.93 18.88 -2.95
C ARG A 70 4.17 18.29 -1.76
N ALA A 71 3.79 17.01 -1.83
CA ALA A 71 3.13 16.34 -0.72
C ALA A 71 4.07 16.24 0.50
N ASP A 72 5.33 15.87 0.28
CA ASP A 72 6.32 15.74 1.35
C ASP A 72 6.64 17.10 2.00
N ASP A 73 6.71 18.17 1.20
CA ASP A 73 6.83 19.54 1.72
C ASP A 73 5.67 19.95 2.62
N LEU A 74 4.42 19.71 2.18
CA LEU A 74 3.23 19.98 2.98
C LEU A 74 3.28 19.23 4.31
N GLY A 75 3.65 17.95 4.28
CA GLY A 75 3.75 17.12 5.48
C GLY A 75 4.84 17.61 6.45
N ARG A 76 6.00 18.04 5.93
CA ARG A 76 7.06 18.64 6.76
C ARG A 76 6.63 19.96 7.40
N ARG A 77 5.98 20.85 6.64
CA ARG A 77 5.48 22.13 7.18
C ARG A 77 4.44 21.92 8.27
N ALA A 78 3.49 21.00 8.06
CA ALA A 78 2.48 20.67 9.06
C ALA A 78 3.10 20.08 10.34
N ALA A 79 4.09 19.18 10.20
CA ALA A 79 4.84 18.64 11.33
C ALA A 79 5.64 19.73 12.08
N ALA A 80 6.27 20.65 11.36
CA ALA A 80 7.03 21.75 11.94
C ALA A 80 6.15 22.72 12.74
N GLU A 81 4.92 22.99 12.29
CA GLU A 81 3.97 23.89 12.97
C GLU A 81 3.64 23.45 14.41
N VAL A 82 3.59 22.15 14.65
CA VAL A 82 3.30 21.59 15.99
C VAL A 82 4.56 21.25 16.78
N SER A 83 5.73 21.27 16.14
CA SER A 83 6.99 20.82 16.74
C SER A 83 7.46 21.67 17.92
N SER A 84 6.99 22.91 18.07
CA SER A 84 7.33 23.77 19.22
C SER A 84 6.15 23.99 20.17
N ARG A 85 4.96 23.45 19.86
CA ARG A 85 3.78 23.60 20.71
C ARG A 85 3.93 22.79 22.00
N SER A 86 3.36 23.32 23.08
CA SER A 86 3.26 22.61 24.36
C SER A 86 2.34 21.40 24.21
N CYS A 87 2.68 20.27 24.84
CA CYS A 87 1.78 19.11 24.91
C CYS A 87 0.46 19.41 25.64
N ARG A 88 0.38 20.54 26.36
CA ARG A 88 -0.83 21.05 27.02
C ARG A 88 -1.55 22.14 26.22
N ASP A 89 -1.14 22.41 24.98
CA ASP A 89 -1.84 23.35 24.09
C ASP A 89 -3.31 22.89 23.90
N PRO A 90 -4.31 23.72 24.23
CA PRO A 90 -5.71 23.33 24.14
C PRO A 90 -6.17 22.94 22.73
N VAL A 91 -5.58 23.54 21.69
CA VAL A 91 -5.87 23.21 20.28
C VAL A 91 -5.35 21.82 19.96
N LEU A 92 -4.14 21.49 20.41
CA LEU A 92 -3.55 20.17 20.21
C LEU A 92 -4.34 19.08 20.96
N ILE A 93 -4.71 19.33 22.22
CA ILE A 93 -5.54 18.41 23.02
C ILE A 93 -6.88 18.17 22.31
N ARG A 94 -7.50 19.24 21.80
CA ARG A 94 -8.78 19.13 21.10
C ARG A 94 -8.66 18.30 19.82
N ALA A 95 -7.67 18.59 18.98
CA ALA A 95 -7.44 17.85 17.74
C ALA A 95 -7.13 16.36 18.01
N ALA A 96 -6.35 16.05 19.06
CA ALA A 96 -6.10 14.68 19.47
C ALA A 96 -7.39 13.97 19.97
N SER A 97 -8.24 14.68 20.71
CA SER A 97 -9.54 14.15 21.14
C SER A 97 -10.46 13.84 19.95
N ASP A 98 -10.54 14.76 18.98
CA ASP A 98 -11.35 14.57 17.77
C ASP A 98 -10.81 13.39 16.93
N ALA A 99 -9.49 13.22 16.82
CA ALA A 99 -8.86 12.07 16.17
C ALA A 99 -9.18 10.74 16.89
N ARG A 100 -9.12 10.69 18.22
CA ARG A 100 -9.51 9.50 19.01
C ARG A 100 -10.96 9.10 18.71
N ALA A 101 -11.87 10.07 18.73
CA ALA A 101 -13.28 9.84 18.41
C ALA A 101 -13.48 9.34 16.97
N GLY A 102 -12.80 9.98 16.01
CA GLY A 102 -12.90 9.65 14.59
C GLY A 102 -12.40 8.25 14.23
N PHE A 103 -11.36 7.76 14.92
CA PHE A 103 -10.74 6.47 14.63
C PHE A 103 -11.16 5.33 15.58
N ALA A 104 -12.02 5.60 16.56
CA ALA A 104 -12.51 4.57 17.51
C ALA A 104 -13.24 3.38 16.82
N GLY A 105 -13.85 3.61 15.66
CA GLY A 105 -14.45 2.53 14.84
C GLY A 105 -13.42 1.74 14.05
N TRP A 106 -12.32 2.37 13.65
CA TRP A 106 -11.37 1.79 12.72
C TRP A 106 -10.57 0.62 13.32
N THR A 107 -10.27 0.69 14.62
CA THR A 107 -9.59 -0.39 15.35
C THR A 107 -10.40 -1.68 15.39
N ARG A 108 -11.73 -1.61 15.19
CA ARG A 108 -12.64 -2.75 15.18
C ARG A 108 -12.89 -3.35 13.78
N LEU A 109 -12.39 -2.71 12.73
CA LEU A 109 -12.54 -3.23 11.37
C LEU A 109 -11.70 -4.50 11.20
N MET A 110 -12.32 -5.60 10.75
CA MET A 110 -11.61 -6.86 10.48
C MET A 110 -10.99 -6.93 9.09
N SER A 111 -11.47 -6.11 8.16
CA SER A 111 -10.94 -5.99 6.81
C SER A 111 -11.12 -4.59 6.27
N MET A 112 -10.26 -4.21 5.34
CA MET A 112 -10.34 -2.92 4.66
C MET A 112 -9.77 -3.02 3.25
N ARG A 113 -10.41 -2.31 2.32
CA ARG A 113 -9.95 -2.18 0.94
C ARG A 113 -9.17 -0.87 0.79
N PHE A 114 -8.00 -0.98 0.17
CA PHE A 114 -7.02 0.09 -0.03
C PHE A 114 -6.82 0.30 -1.54
N ASN A 115 -7.18 1.48 -2.03
CA ASN A 115 -7.35 1.69 -3.47
C ASN A 115 -6.01 1.84 -4.20
N GLY A 116 -5.87 1.10 -5.30
CA GLY A 116 -4.90 1.32 -6.37
C GLY A 116 -5.47 2.23 -7.48
N GLY A 117 -4.78 2.29 -8.62
CA GLY A 117 -5.28 2.99 -9.82
C GLY A 117 -6.33 2.16 -10.53
N GLU A 118 -5.96 0.95 -10.91
CA GLU A 118 -6.80 -0.06 -11.58
C GLU A 118 -7.23 -1.18 -10.62
N ARG A 119 -6.47 -1.45 -9.55
CA ARG A 119 -6.72 -2.55 -8.62
C ARG A 119 -6.78 -2.05 -7.19
N ALA A 120 -6.97 -2.95 -6.23
CA ALA A 120 -6.90 -2.57 -4.83
C ALA A 120 -6.26 -3.69 -4.02
N TRP A 121 -5.69 -3.28 -2.89
CA TRP A 121 -5.25 -4.19 -1.86
C TRP A 121 -6.41 -4.46 -0.90
N LEU A 122 -6.68 -5.73 -0.63
CA LEU A 122 -7.55 -6.15 0.46
C LEU A 122 -6.66 -6.50 1.64
N ALA A 123 -6.83 -5.80 2.76
CA ALA A 123 -6.18 -6.14 4.03
C ALA A 123 -7.20 -6.81 4.96
N ARG A 124 -6.78 -7.85 5.67
CA ARG A 124 -7.58 -8.60 6.63
C ARG A 124 -6.74 -8.89 7.87
N ARG A 125 -7.37 -8.68 9.03
CA ARG A 125 -6.83 -8.94 10.37
C ARG A 125 -6.61 -10.44 10.63
N ALA A 126 -7.53 -11.27 10.16
CA ALA A 126 -7.35 -12.72 10.05
C ALA A 126 -6.95 -13.13 8.62
N PRO A 127 -6.09 -14.14 8.44
CA PRO A 127 -5.72 -14.61 7.11
C PRO A 127 -6.93 -15.11 6.35
N ASP A 128 -6.92 -14.94 5.02
CA ASP A 128 -7.89 -15.61 4.16
C ASP A 128 -7.59 -17.13 4.06
N PRO A 129 -8.47 -17.94 3.43
CA PRO A 129 -8.24 -19.38 3.28
C PRO A 129 -6.94 -19.74 2.55
N GLN A 130 -6.33 -18.79 1.82
CA GLN A 130 -5.07 -18.95 1.12
C GLN A 130 -3.89 -18.35 1.91
N GLY A 131 -4.09 -17.99 3.19
CA GLY A 131 -3.07 -17.50 4.10
C GLY A 131 -2.70 -16.02 3.96
N PHE A 132 -3.38 -15.26 3.09
CA PHE A 132 -3.05 -13.86 2.85
C PHE A 132 -3.71 -12.92 3.87
N TYR A 133 -2.93 -11.98 4.39
CA TYR A 133 -3.40 -10.86 5.21
C TYR A 133 -3.53 -9.59 4.38
N ILE A 134 -2.69 -9.44 3.34
CA ILE A 134 -2.82 -8.39 2.34
C ILE A 134 -2.78 -9.08 0.98
N ARG A 135 -3.73 -8.79 0.09
CA ARG A 135 -3.73 -9.36 -1.26
C ARG A 135 -4.21 -8.40 -2.32
N GLN A 136 -3.69 -8.59 -3.53
CA GLN A 136 -4.21 -8.04 -4.77
C GLN A 136 -4.49 -9.22 -5.71
N ASP A 137 -5.67 -9.24 -6.30
CA ASP A 137 -6.00 -10.19 -7.35
C ASP A 137 -5.36 -9.74 -8.67
N VAL A 138 -4.69 -10.66 -9.33
CA VAL A 138 -3.89 -10.39 -10.52
C VAL A 138 -4.52 -11.14 -11.70
N PRO A 139 -5.21 -10.44 -12.61
CA PRO A 139 -5.82 -11.08 -13.76
C PRO A 139 -4.80 -11.89 -14.56
N ALA A 140 -5.25 -13.05 -15.03
CA ALA A 140 -4.44 -13.83 -15.95
C ALA A 140 -4.27 -13.04 -17.27
N PRO A 141 -3.13 -13.19 -17.97
CA PRO A 141 -2.96 -12.56 -19.27
C PRO A 141 -4.08 -12.96 -20.25
N PRO A 142 -4.56 -12.05 -21.11
CA PRO A 142 -5.58 -12.38 -22.10
C PRO A 142 -5.18 -13.58 -22.97
N GLY A 143 -6.14 -14.45 -23.27
CA GLY A 143 -5.90 -15.67 -24.04
C GLY A 143 -5.24 -16.81 -23.25
N THR A 144 -4.97 -16.62 -21.95
CA THR A 144 -4.58 -17.72 -21.06
C THR A 144 -5.83 -18.29 -20.37
N ASN A 145 -6.10 -19.58 -20.52
CA ASN A 145 -7.16 -20.28 -19.76
C ASN A 145 -6.70 -20.57 -18.31
N ARG A 146 -6.04 -19.61 -17.67
CA ARG A 146 -5.55 -19.69 -16.30
C ARG A 146 -6.46 -18.86 -15.39
N GLY A 147 -6.69 -19.34 -14.17
CA GLY A 147 -7.29 -18.51 -13.11
C GLY A 147 -6.42 -17.30 -12.76
N ALA A 148 -7.02 -16.30 -12.11
CA ALA A 148 -6.29 -15.14 -11.59
C ALA A 148 -5.23 -15.58 -10.57
N ALA A 149 -4.03 -15.01 -10.68
CA ALA A 149 -3.01 -15.17 -9.66
C ALA A 149 -3.31 -14.24 -8.47
N ILE A 150 -2.70 -14.53 -7.33
CA ILE A 150 -2.81 -13.69 -6.14
C ILE A 150 -1.41 -13.26 -5.74
N PHE A 151 -1.24 -11.97 -5.51
CA PHE A 151 0.00 -11.43 -4.99
C PHE A 151 -0.25 -10.65 -3.71
N GLY A 152 0.58 -10.87 -2.70
CA GLY A 152 0.45 -10.12 -1.46
C GLY A 152 1.24 -10.69 -0.32
N VAL A 153 0.88 -10.30 0.89
CA VAL A 153 1.60 -10.62 2.12
C VAL A 153 0.91 -11.78 2.85
N ARG A 154 1.68 -12.86 3.06
CA ARG A 154 1.35 -13.89 4.05
C ARG A 154 2.22 -13.67 5.29
N ARG A 155 1.70 -13.91 6.49
CA ARG A 155 2.56 -13.86 7.69
C ARG A 155 3.47 -15.08 7.70
N ASP A 156 4.76 -14.85 7.61
CA ASP A 156 5.82 -15.72 8.07
C ASP A 156 6.78 -14.90 8.95
N GLY A 157 7.19 -15.46 10.08
CA GLY A 157 8.02 -14.73 11.06
C GLY A 157 7.40 -13.43 11.58
N GLN A 158 8.23 -12.40 11.75
CA GLN A 158 7.90 -11.14 12.46
C GLN A 158 7.31 -10.02 11.56
N GLY A 159 7.37 -10.16 10.23
CA GLY A 159 7.00 -9.06 9.29
C GLY A 159 6.18 -9.47 8.07
N GLY A 160 6.05 -10.77 7.80
CA GLY A 160 5.36 -11.29 6.62
C GLY A 160 6.19 -11.20 5.33
N SER A 161 5.88 -12.09 4.40
CA SER A 161 6.57 -12.19 3.12
C SER A 161 5.64 -11.97 1.95
N LEU A 162 6.19 -11.36 0.90
CA LEU A 162 5.53 -11.27 -0.38
C LEU A 162 5.49 -12.63 -1.05
N VAL A 163 4.29 -13.05 -1.44
CA VAL A 163 4.02 -14.33 -2.10
C VAL A 163 3.24 -14.08 -3.38
N LEU A 164 3.70 -14.66 -4.48
CA LEU A 164 2.89 -14.88 -5.68
C LEU A 164 2.32 -16.30 -5.63
N LEU A 165 1.01 -16.43 -5.50
CA LEU A 165 0.30 -17.70 -5.68
C LEU A 165 -0.24 -17.76 -7.11
N LEU A 166 0.34 -18.65 -7.92
CA LEU A 166 -0.02 -18.84 -9.32
C LEU A 166 -0.82 -20.15 -9.47
N PRO A 167 -2.11 -20.09 -9.84
CA PRO A 167 -2.88 -21.30 -10.13
C PRO A 167 -2.35 -22.00 -11.37
N LEU A 168 -2.30 -23.32 -11.34
CA LEU A 168 -1.84 -24.17 -12.44
C LEU A 168 -3.05 -24.79 -13.15
N ARG A 169 -2.97 -24.92 -14.47
CA ARG A 169 -3.96 -25.70 -15.23
C ARG A 169 -3.76 -27.19 -14.97
N GLU A 170 -4.77 -27.98 -15.29
CA GLU A 170 -4.67 -29.43 -15.28
C GLU A 170 -3.51 -29.88 -16.19
N GLY A 171 -2.68 -30.80 -15.69
CA GLY A 171 -1.48 -31.29 -16.39
C GLY A 171 -0.34 -30.28 -16.55
N GLU A 172 -0.50 -29.02 -16.11
CA GLU A 172 0.55 -28.01 -16.26
C GLU A 172 1.73 -28.29 -15.32
N LEU A 173 2.94 -28.21 -15.90
CA LEU A 173 4.18 -28.21 -15.13
C LEU A 173 4.36 -26.86 -14.45
N ALA A 174 4.58 -26.90 -13.14
CA ALA A 174 4.78 -25.70 -12.35
C ALA A 174 6.08 -24.98 -12.75
N PRO A 175 6.03 -23.67 -13.10
CA PRO A 175 7.21 -22.89 -13.49
C PRO A 175 8.37 -22.99 -12.49
N ALA A 176 9.60 -22.88 -12.99
CA ALA A 176 10.80 -23.12 -12.19
C ALA A 176 11.12 -21.97 -11.23
N SER A 177 10.97 -20.73 -11.71
CA SER A 177 11.28 -19.53 -10.95
C SER A 177 10.34 -18.37 -11.30
N ALA A 178 10.35 -17.38 -10.43
CA ALA A 178 9.75 -16.07 -10.67
C ALA A 178 10.72 -15.00 -10.21
N ARG A 179 10.75 -13.87 -10.93
CA ARG A 179 11.54 -12.69 -10.57
C ARG A 179 10.68 -11.45 -10.55
N ILE A 180 10.83 -10.64 -9.51
CA ILE A 180 10.12 -9.38 -9.35
C ILE A 180 11.03 -8.22 -9.71
N SER A 181 10.52 -7.28 -10.49
CA SER A 181 11.19 -6.09 -10.99
C SER A 181 10.45 -4.84 -10.53
N TYR A 182 11.18 -3.90 -9.93
CA TYR A 182 10.64 -2.65 -9.37
C TYR A 182 11.70 -1.55 -9.42
N ARG A 183 11.28 -0.29 -9.30
CA ARG A 183 12.21 0.84 -9.37
C ARG A 183 13.23 0.77 -8.23
N ASP A 184 14.49 0.94 -8.57
CA ASP A 184 15.54 1.16 -7.58
C ASP A 184 15.55 2.64 -7.18
N THR A 185 15.06 2.93 -5.98
CA THR A 185 14.91 4.28 -5.46
C THR A 185 16.26 5.00 -5.25
N ALA A 186 17.36 4.25 -5.09
CA ALA A 186 18.70 4.81 -4.95
C ALA A 186 19.31 5.20 -6.32
N ARG A 187 18.99 4.45 -7.38
CA ARG A 187 19.47 4.75 -8.74
C ARG A 187 18.61 5.76 -9.47
N ALA A 188 17.31 5.77 -9.21
CA ALA A 188 16.35 6.65 -9.86
C ALA A 188 15.47 7.33 -8.80
N PRO A 189 15.98 8.36 -8.11
CA PRO A 189 15.14 9.24 -7.29
C PRO A 189 14.12 9.91 -8.22
N ARG A 190 12.85 9.98 -7.81
CA ARG A 190 11.82 10.57 -8.67
C ARG A 190 12.09 12.06 -8.87
N SER A 191 12.09 12.50 -10.13
CA SER A 191 12.06 13.93 -10.42
C SER A 191 10.67 14.49 -10.08
N ALA A 192 10.61 15.75 -9.65
CA ALA A 192 9.35 16.42 -9.38
C ALA A 192 8.46 16.55 -10.64
N LEU A 193 9.02 16.36 -11.84
CA LEU A 193 8.35 16.49 -13.14
C LEU A 193 7.59 15.21 -13.56
N ASP A 194 7.61 14.15 -12.76
CA ASP A 194 7.36 12.79 -13.24
C ASP A 194 5.88 12.32 -13.16
N THR A 195 4.90 13.24 -13.17
CA THR A 195 3.47 12.85 -13.12
C THR A 195 2.53 13.96 -13.61
N PRO A 196 1.66 13.75 -14.62
CA PRO A 196 0.49 12.83 -14.61
C PRO A 196 0.37 11.89 -15.83
N GLY A 197 1.33 11.87 -16.75
CA GLY A 197 1.19 11.19 -18.05
C GLY A 197 1.22 9.64 -18.02
N ARG A 198 1.65 9.02 -16.92
CA ARG A 198 1.79 7.55 -16.81
C ARG A 198 0.51 6.83 -16.40
N THR A 199 -0.30 7.42 -15.50
CA THR A 199 -1.60 6.86 -15.10
C THR A 199 -2.59 6.80 -16.27
N ALA A 200 -2.48 7.72 -17.24
CA ALA A 200 -3.29 7.69 -18.46
C ALA A 200 -2.89 6.58 -19.45
N ARG A 201 -1.75 5.90 -19.27
CA ARG A 201 -1.20 4.88 -20.17
C ARG A 201 -1.27 3.45 -19.59
N GLY A 202 -1.99 3.27 -18.49
CA GLY A 202 -2.19 1.99 -17.81
C GLY A 202 -0.96 1.45 -17.07
N MET A 203 -1.13 0.33 -16.37
CA MET A 203 -0.09 -0.28 -15.52
C MET A 203 1.25 -0.54 -16.22
N THR A 204 1.27 -0.84 -17.51
CA THR A 204 2.53 -1.09 -18.25
C THR A 204 3.42 0.14 -18.28
N ALA A 205 2.85 1.36 -18.33
CA ALA A 205 3.62 2.59 -18.26
C ALA A 205 4.09 2.92 -16.83
N ALA A 206 3.53 2.26 -15.82
CA ALA A 206 3.85 2.47 -14.41
C ALA A 206 5.00 1.57 -13.90
N VAL A 207 5.47 0.61 -14.70
CA VAL A 207 6.63 -0.22 -14.36
C VAL A 207 7.95 0.52 -14.56
N ALA A 208 8.96 0.15 -13.77
CA ALA A 208 10.30 0.69 -13.92
C ALA A 208 10.93 0.26 -15.25
N SER A 209 11.68 1.17 -15.89
CA SER A 209 12.50 0.83 -17.04
C SER A 209 13.61 -0.15 -16.62
N PRO A 210 14.08 -1.04 -17.51
CA PRO A 210 15.16 -1.98 -17.19
C PRO A 210 16.43 -1.31 -16.63
N ALA A 211 16.77 -0.11 -17.12
CA ALA A 211 17.93 0.65 -16.67
C ALA A 211 17.82 1.15 -15.21
N THR A 212 16.61 1.34 -14.72
CA THR A 212 16.32 1.87 -13.38
C THR A 212 15.71 0.84 -12.44
N ALA A 213 15.52 -0.39 -12.91
CA ALA A 213 14.91 -1.46 -12.15
C ALA A 213 15.93 -2.22 -11.29
N ARG A 214 15.48 -2.62 -10.11
CA ARG A 214 16.04 -3.71 -9.32
C ARG A 214 15.25 -4.97 -9.62
N VAL A 215 15.95 -6.08 -9.82
CA VAL A 215 15.35 -7.40 -10.05
C VAL A 215 15.76 -8.32 -8.91
N THR A 216 14.78 -8.99 -8.32
CA THR A 216 14.96 -9.92 -7.20
C THR A 216 14.28 -11.25 -7.52
N LEU A 217 14.96 -12.37 -7.31
CA LEU A 217 14.42 -13.70 -7.49
C LEU A 217 13.57 -14.11 -6.27
N ALA A 218 12.56 -14.96 -6.50
CA ALA A 218 11.90 -15.67 -5.42
C ALA A 218 12.92 -16.56 -4.67
N ARG A 219 12.90 -16.51 -3.34
CA ARG A 219 13.79 -17.31 -2.48
C ARG A 219 13.36 -18.77 -2.40
N THR A 220 12.06 -19.02 -2.46
CA THR A 220 11.49 -20.38 -2.35
C THR A 220 10.33 -20.55 -3.31
N ARG A 221 10.08 -21.82 -3.63
CA ARG A 221 8.99 -22.29 -4.47
C ARG A 221 8.33 -23.47 -3.78
N ALA A 222 7.03 -23.41 -3.57
CA ALA A 222 6.26 -24.50 -2.97
C ALA A 222 5.05 -24.84 -3.85
N MET A 223 4.77 -26.14 -3.98
CA MET A 223 3.51 -26.60 -4.56
C MET A 223 2.45 -26.56 -3.48
N GLU A 224 1.29 -26.00 -3.82
CA GLU A 224 0.12 -25.95 -2.93
C GLU A 224 -1.06 -26.65 -3.59
N THR A 225 -1.80 -27.41 -2.79
CA THR A 225 -3.04 -28.05 -3.21
C THR A 225 -4.17 -27.39 -2.43
N GLY A 226 -5.03 -26.66 -3.13
CA GLY A 226 -6.22 -26.04 -2.58
C GLY A 226 -7.40 -27.00 -2.53
N GLU A 227 -8.58 -26.42 -2.27
CA GLU A 227 -9.84 -27.15 -2.29
C GLU A 227 -10.07 -27.86 -3.63
N HIS A 228 -10.75 -29.01 -3.59
CA HIS A 228 -11.05 -29.85 -4.76
C HIS A 228 -9.82 -30.28 -5.57
N GLY A 229 -8.63 -30.27 -4.96
CA GLY A 229 -7.38 -30.69 -5.62
C GLY A 229 -6.79 -29.63 -6.55
N ALA A 230 -7.27 -28.38 -6.51
CA ALA A 230 -6.75 -27.29 -7.34
C ALA A 230 -5.26 -27.06 -7.04
N ARG A 231 -4.40 -27.19 -8.06
CA ARG A 231 -2.94 -27.05 -7.90
C ARG A 231 -2.51 -25.61 -8.13
N SER A 232 -1.63 -25.11 -7.26
CA SER A 232 -0.98 -23.82 -7.39
C SER A 232 0.51 -23.93 -7.08
N VAL A 233 1.28 -22.95 -7.53
CA VAL A 233 2.67 -22.77 -7.09
C VAL A 233 2.79 -21.42 -6.37
N ALA A 234 3.38 -21.45 -5.18
CA ALA A 234 3.69 -20.29 -4.38
C ALA A 234 5.17 -19.93 -4.55
N PHE A 235 5.45 -18.70 -4.97
CA PHE A 235 6.78 -18.10 -5.00
C PHE A 235 6.90 -17.09 -3.88
N VAL A 236 7.82 -17.31 -2.94
CA VAL A 236 8.06 -16.39 -1.83
C VAL A 236 9.26 -15.51 -2.14
N PHE A 237 9.12 -14.21 -1.99
CA PHE A 237 10.20 -13.24 -2.22
C PHE A 237 10.91 -12.87 -0.91
N PRO A 238 12.17 -12.41 -0.94
CA PRO A 238 12.87 -11.94 0.26
C PRO A 238 12.12 -10.83 1.01
N ASP A 239 12.16 -10.81 2.34
CA ASP A 239 11.40 -9.88 3.19
C ASP A 239 11.71 -8.41 2.87
N ALA A 240 12.97 -8.12 2.50
CA ALA A 240 13.40 -6.79 2.11
C ALA A 240 12.63 -6.22 0.90
N VAL A 241 12.06 -7.07 0.05
CA VAL A 241 11.26 -6.64 -1.11
C VAL A 241 9.98 -5.94 -0.65
N LEU A 242 9.35 -6.37 0.45
CA LEU A 242 8.14 -5.73 0.97
C LEU A 242 8.39 -4.27 1.34
N ALA A 243 9.42 -4.03 2.16
CA ALA A 243 9.80 -2.68 2.58
C ALA A 243 10.19 -1.80 1.38
N GLN A 244 10.88 -2.38 0.39
CA GLN A 244 11.28 -1.65 -0.82
C GLN A 244 10.09 -1.27 -1.69
N ILE A 245 9.09 -2.15 -1.86
CA ILE A 245 7.87 -1.84 -2.62
C ILE A 245 7.00 -0.83 -1.88
N GLN A 246 6.89 -0.91 -0.55
CA GLN A 246 6.17 0.07 0.27
C GLN A 246 6.76 1.48 0.16
N ALA A 247 8.05 1.60 -0.11
CA ALA A 247 8.74 2.88 -0.30
C ALA A 247 8.58 3.48 -1.72
N LEU A 248 7.96 2.75 -2.65
CA LEU A 248 7.67 3.26 -4.00
C LEU A 248 6.56 4.31 -3.98
N ASP A 249 6.44 5.06 -5.08
CA ASP A 249 5.29 5.93 -5.28
C ASP A 249 4.05 5.05 -5.54
N PRO A 250 2.90 5.33 -4.90
CA PRO A 250 1.70 4.51 -5.01
C PRO A 250 1.08 4.47 -6.41
N ARG A 251 1.58 5.29 -7.34
CA ARG A 251 1.22 5.28 -8.78
C ARG A 251 2.10 4.36 -9.61
N GLU A 252 3.07 3.67 -9.00
CA GLU A 252 3.95 2.72 -9.67
C GLU A 252 3.34 1.32 -9.73
N ALA A 253 3.89 0.52 -10.64
CA ALA A 253 3.64 -0.90 -10.73
C ALA A 253 4.95 -1.68 -10.65
N VAL A 254 4.86 -2.91 -10.17
CA VAL A 254 5.96 -3.88 -10.20
C VAL A 254 5.62 -4.98 -11.20
N ALA A 255 6.64 -5.54 -11.84
CA ALA A 255 6.48 -6.60 -12.81
C ALA A 255 7.04 -7.91 -12.23
N ILE A 256 6.24 -8.98 -12.23
CA ILE A 256 6.70 -10.32 -11.88
C ILE A 256 6.77 -11.13 -13.16
N MET A 257 7.98 -11.53 -13.53
CA MET A 257 8.21 -12.40 -14.67
C MET A 257 8.31 -13.84 -14.17
N ILE A 258 7.48 -14.71 -14.72
CA ILE A 258 7.47 -16.14 -14.47
C ILE A 258 8.35 -16.80 -15.52
N ASP A 259 9.42 -17.45 -15.08
CA ASP A 259 10.33 -18.15 -15.97
C ASP A 259 9.74 -19.53 -16.32
N ALA A 260 9.20 -19.61 -17.53
CA ALA A 260 8.65 -20.81 -18.13
C ALA A 260 9.06 -20.88 -19.60
N ARG A 261 8.71 -21.98 -20.30
CA ARG A 261 8.99 -22.13 -21.74
C ARG A 261 8.48 -20.95 -22.57
N ALA A 262 7.34 -20.40 -22.19
CA ALA A 262 6.85 -19.09 -22.64
C ALA A 262 6.79 -18.17 -21.41
N PRO A 263 7.68 -17.17 -21.30
CA PRO A 263 7.68 -16.25 -20.17
C PRO A 263 6.37 -15.46 -20.09
N VAL A 264 5.85 -15.32 -18.87
CA VAL A 264 4.66 -14.52 -18.60
C VAL A 264 5.02 -13.40 -17.64
N THR A 265 4.58 -12.19 -17.94
CA THR A 265 4.72 -11.04 -17.04
C THR A 265 3.38 -10.72 -16.41
N LEU A 266 3.36 -10.68 -15.08
CA LEU A 266 2.26 -10.20 -14.28
C LEU A 266 2.59 -8.80 -13.78
N LEU A 267 1.65 -7.87 -13.87
CA LEU A 267 1.81 -6.51 -13.35
C LEU A 267 1.06 -6.39 -12.05
N ILE A 268 1.65 -5.78 -11.02
CA ILE A 268 1.04 -5.54 -9.72
C ILE A 268 1.09 -4.04 -9.42
N GLU A 269 -0.01 -3.45 -8.96
CA GLU A 269 0.03 -2.05 -8.52
C GLU A 269 0.64 -1.93 -7.14
N VAL A 270 1.51 -0.94 -6.96
CA VAL A 270 2.00 -0.56 -5.62
C VAL A 270 0.84 -0.03 -4.79
N GLY A 271 0.08 0.94 -5.32
CA GLY A 271 -1.14 1.46 -4.68
C GLY A 271 -0.93 1.82 -3.20
N ASP A 272 -1.96 1.56 -2.40
CA ASP A 272 -1.98 1.81 -0.96
C ASP A 272 -1.40 0.65 -0.13
N LEU A 273 -0.40 -0.09 -0.62
CA LEU A 273 0.20 -1.22 0.11
C LEU A 273 0.74 -0.81 1.49
N ALA A 274 1.37 0.37 1.59
CA ALA A 274 1.86 0.89 2.87
C ALA A 274 0.71 1.17 3.86
N ALA A 275 -0.42 1.68 3.38
CA ALA A 275 -1.61 1.89 4.20
C ALA A 275 -2.23 0.55 4.66
N ALA A 276 -2.29 -0.43 3.76
CA ALA A 276 -2.75 -1.79 4.06
C ALA A 276 -1.89 -2.48 5.12
N HIS A 277 -0.59 -2.22 5.12
CA HIS A 277 0.32 -2.76 6.14
C HIS A 277 0.15 -2.06 7.50
N ALA A 278 0.04 -0.72 7.52
CA ALA A 278 -0.27 0.03 8.75
C ALA A 278 -1.63 -0.40 9.35
N PHE A 279 -2.60 -0.79 8.52
CA PHE A 279 -3.86 -1.39 8.97
C PHE A 279 -3.67 -2.63 9.86
N LEU A 280 -2.76 -3.51 9.47
CA LEU A 280 -2.47 -4.73 10.22
C LEU A 280 -1.61 -4.47 11.46
N ALA A 281 -0.69 -3.52 11.42
CA ALA A 281 0.13 -3.16 12.57
C ALA A 281 -0.70 -2.61 13.74
N ALA A 282 -1.89 -2.08 13.46
CA ALA A 282 -2.81 -1.62 14.49
C ALA A 282 -3.45 -2.74 15.33
N GLU A 283 -3.22 -4.02 15.01
CA GLU A 283 -3.83 -5.13 15.75
C GLU A 283 -3.36 -5.27 17.18
N GLY A 284 -2.17 -4.80 17.56
CA GLY A 284 -1.76 -4.66 18.97
C GLY A 284 -2.23 -5.77 19.92
N ILE A 285 -2.10 -7.05 19.52
CA ILE A 285 -2.11 -8.19 20.44
C ILE A 285 -0.72 -8.81 20.27
N GLY A 286 0.17 -8.44 21.20
CA GLY A 286 1.36 -9.23 21.48
C GLY A 286 0.99 -10.54 22.16
#